data_AF-A0A371NUS3-F1
#
_entry.id   AF-A0A371NUS3-F1
#
_cell.length_a   1.000
_cell.length_b   1.000
_cell.length_c   1.000
_cell.angle_alpha   90.00
_cell.angle_beta   90.00
_cell.angle_gamma   90.00
#
_symmetry.space_group_name_H-M   'P 1'
#
loop_
_entity.id
_entity.type
_entity.pdbx_description
1 polymer ?
#
loop_
_entity_poly.entity_id
_entity_poly.type
_entity_poly.pdbx_seq_one_letter_code
_entity_poly.pdbx_strand_id
1 'polypeptide(L)'
;MNEYNKTVVSRMLGTVSGLEGGVCNLEEAQRALQDAISLLENDGSGVADAIRRAEADLETILFGTLLEEHVLLANARIVALARELRDM
;
A
#
# COMPACT_ATOMS: atom_id res chain seq x y z
N MET A 1 1.89 16.87 6.47
CA MET A 1 2.03 15.64 7.26
C MET A 1 3.06 15.85 8.38
N ASN A 2 2.81 15.36 9.60
CA ASN A 2 3.76 15.46 10.72
C ASN A 2 4.85 14.37 10.64
N GLU A 3 5.91 14.45 11.45
CA GLU A 3 7.04 13.49 11.41
C GLU A 3 6.66 12.06 11.82
N TYR A 4 5.71 11.90 12.73
CA TYR A 4 5.20 10.58 13.12
C TYR A 4 4.53 9.89 11.92
N ASN A 5 3.68 10.61 11.20
CA ASN A 5 2.97 10.11 10.03
C ASN A 5 3.91 9.83 8.85
N LYS A 6 4.92 10.67 8.64
CA LYS A 6 6.01 10.39 7.67
C LYS A 6 6.71 9.07 7.98
N THR A 7 6.91 8.77 9.26
CA THR A 7 7.50 7.49 9.70
C THR A 7 6.56 6.32 9.41
N VAL A 8 5.25 6.48 9.67
CA VAL A 8 4.22 5.48 9.34
C VAL A 8 4.21 5.19 7.84
N VAL A 9 4.16 6.23 7.00
CA VAL A 9 4.21 6.10 5.54
C VAL A 9 5.50 5.41 5.11
N SER A 10 6.66 5.83 5.61
CA SER A 10 7.96 5.23 5.23
C SER A 10 8.03 3.74 5.60
N ARG A 11 7.50 3.35 6.76
CA ARG A 11 7.45 1.94 7.18
C ARG A 11 6.52 1.12 6.28
N MET A 12 5.33 1.64 6.01
CA MET A 12 4.37 1.01 5.10
C MET A 12 4.98 0.85 3.70
N LEU A 13 5.63 1.89 3.17
CA LEU A 13 6.33 1.84 1.88
C LEU A 13 7.44 0.79 1.87
N GLY A 14 8.19 0.66 2.97
CA GLY A 14 9.21 -0.38 3.11
C GLY A 14 8.63 -1.79 3.03
N THR A 15 7.50 -2.03 3.71
CA THR A 15 6.79 -3.32 3.61
C THR A 15 6.26 -3.54 2.21
N VAL A 16 5.65 -2.53 1.60
CA VAL A 16 5.09 -2.57 0.25
C VAL A 16 6.16 -2.83 -0.82
N SER A 17 7.32 -2.19 -0.74
CA SER A 17 8.44 -2.45 -1.67
C SER A 17 9.00 -3.87 -1.52
N GLY A 18 8.74 -4.54 -0.39
CA GLY A 18 9.06 -5.96 -0.21
C GLY A 18 8.32 -6.89 -1.18
N LEU A 19 7.19 -6.47 -1.76
CA LEU A 19 6.42 -7.27 -2.72
C LEU A 19 7.19 -7.49 -4.03
N GLU A 20 7.83 -6.44 -4.55
CA GLU A 20 8.64 -6.56 -5.79
C GLU A 20 9.83 -7.51 -5.59
N GLY A 21 10.40 -7.52 -4.39
CA GLY A 21 11.51 -8.38 -4.04
C GLY A 21 11.12 -9.81 -3.63
N GLY A 22 9.82 -10.12 -3.56
CA GLY A 22 9.31 -11.39 -3.01
C GLY A 22 9.62 -11.58 -1.52
N VAL A 23 9.92 -10.48 -0.81
CA VAL A 23 10.25 -10.46 0.63
C VAL A 23 8.99 -10.46 1.49
N CYS A 24 7.88 -9.95 0.95
CA CYS A 24 6.56 -10.02 1.58
C CYS A 24 5.50 -10.49 0.58
N ASN A 25 4.38 -10.99 1.10
CA ASN A 25 3.24 -11.42 0.30
C ASN A 25 2.12 -10.35 0.25
N LEU A 26 1.10 -10.58 -0.59
CA LEU A 26 -0.01 -9.65 -0.78
C LEU A 26 -0.81 -9.41 0.51
N GLU A 27 -0.98 -10.41 1.37
CA GLU A 27 -1.68 -10.27 2.66
C GLU A 27 -0.89 -9.37 3.62
N GLU A 28 0.43 -9.52 3.69
CA GLU A 28 1.31 -8.69 4.51
C GLU A 28 1.31 -7.23 4.04
N ALA A 29 1.30 -7.01 2.73
CA ALA A 29 1.18 -5.69 2.15
C ALA A 29 -0.21 -5.08 2.41
N GLN A 30 -1.29 -5.85 2.25
CA GLN A 30 -2.65 -5.39 2.56
C GLN A 30 -2.77 -4.98 4.03
N ARG A 31 -2.24 -5.79 4.94
CA ARG A 31 -2.23 -5.48 6.37
C ARG A 31 -1.43 -4.21 6.67
N ALA A 32 -0.28 -4.01 6.03
CA ALA A 32 0.51 -2.79 6.21
C ALA A 32 -0.24 -1.53 5.74
N LEU A 33 -1.01 -1.63 4.65
CA LEU A 33 -1.86 -0.53 4.17
C LEU A 33 -3.01 -0.24 5.15
N GLN A 34 -3.69 -1.28 5.67
CA GLN A 34 -4.77 -1.12 6.65
C GLN A 34 -4.28 -0.49 7.97
N ASP A 35 -3.13 -0.93 8.46
CA ASP A 35 -2.48 -0.35 9.64
C ASP A 35 -2.14 1.14 9.41
N ALA A 36 -1.63 1.47 8.22
CA ALA A 36 -1.29 2.85 7.86
C ALA A 36 -2.54 3.75 7.72
N ILE A 37 -3.64 3.26 7.13
CA ILE A 37 -4.91 4.01 7.04
C ILE A 37 -5.38 4.41 8.44
N SER A 38 -5.42 3.46 9.38
CA SER A 38 -5.90 3.70 10.74
C SER A 38 -5.10 4.79 11.48
N LEU A 39 -3.82 4.94 11.13
CA LEU A 39 -2.92 5.93 11.73
C LEU A 39 -2.93 7.28 10.99
N LEU A 40 -3.30 7.29 9.70
CA LEU A 40 -3.23 8.47 8.83
C LEU A 40 -4.60 9.09 8.54
N GLU A 41 -5.70 8.43 8.92
CA GLU A 41 -7.08 8.83 8.64
C GLU A 41 -7.39 10.29 9.00
N ASN A 42 -6.77 10.81 10.06
CA ASN A 42 -7.04 12.15 10.58
C ASN A 42 -5.93 13.17 10.30
N ASP A 43 -4.99 12.89 9.39
CA ASP A 43 -3.82 13.76 9.23
C ASP A 43 -3.97 14.93 8.26
N GLY A 44 -5.07 14.95 7.50
CA GLY A 44 -5.43 16.03 6.58
C GLY A 44 -4.52 16.15 5.34
N SER A 45 -3.59 15.22 5.10
CA SER A 45 -2.70 15.22 3.94
C SER A 45 -3.29 14.55 2.69
N GLY A 46 -4.41 13.83 2.83
CA GLY A 46 -5.00 13.03 1.76
C GLY A 46 -4.27 11.71 1.47
N VAL A 47 -3.18 11.42 2.21
CA VAL A 47 -2.44 10.16 2.09
C VAL A 47 -3.34 8.96 2.43
N ALA A 48 -4.21 9.09 3.44
CA ALA A 48 -5.16 8.03 3.78
C ALA A 48 -6.09 7.66 2.60
N ASP A 49 -6.50 8.63 1.78
CA ASP A 49 -7.36 8.37 0.61
C ASP A 49 -6.59 7.72 -0.54
N ALA A 50 -5.31 8.03 -0.69
CA ALA A 50 -4.43 7.30 -1.60
C ALA A 50 -4.24 5.85 -1.14
N ILE A 51 -3.95 5.62 0.14
CA ILE A 51 -3.76 4.28 0.70
C ILE A 51 -5.05 3.44 0.58
N ARG A 52 -6.23 4.03 0.87
CA ARG A 52 -7.53 3.37 0.66
C ARG A 52 -7.76 2.91 -0.78
N ARG A 53 -7.36 3.72 -1.76
CA ARG A 53 -7.47 3.34 -3.18
C ARG A 53 -6.60 2.13 -3.51
N ALA A 54 -5.36 2.11 -3.02
CA ALA A 54 -4.50 0.93 -3.20
C ALA A 54 -5.01 -0.31 -2.47
N GLU A 55 -5.58 -0.15 -1.28
CA GLU A 55 -6.14 -1.26 -0.52
C GLU A 55 -7.34 -1.88 -1.24
N ALA A 56 -8.25 -1.06 -1.80
CA ALA A 56 -9.34 -1.52 -2.63
C ALA A 56 -8.88 -2.20 -3.94
N ASP A 57 -7.83 -1.66 -4.58
CA ASP A 57 -7.20 -2.29 -5.75
C ASP A 57 -6.64 -3.68 -5.39
N LEU A 58 -5.98 -3.80 -4.23
CA LEU A 58 -5.45 -5.05 -3.68
C LEU A 58 -6.54 -6.07 -3.35
N GLU A 59 -7.59 -5.63 -2.66
CA GLU A 59 -8.72 -6.46 -2.27
C GLU A 59 -9.42 -7.04 -3.51
N THR A 60 -9.60 -6.22 -4.55
CA THR A 60 -10.13 -6.67 -5.85
C THR A 60 -9.29 -7.79 -6.47
N ILE A 61 -7.96 -7.74 -6.29
CA ILE A 61 -7.04 -8.74 -6.83
C ILE A 61 -6.98 -10.00 -5.95
N LEU A 62 -7.07 -9.86 -4.63
CA LEU A 62 -7.10 -10.98 -3.68
C LEU A 62 -8.41 -11.78 -3.75
N PHE A 63 -9.56 -11.11 -3.88
CA PHE A 63 -10.88 -11.77 -4.00
C PHE A 63 -11.20 -12.21 -5.44
N GLY A 64 -10.62 -11.57 -6.44
CA GLY A 64 -10.66 -12.03 -7.83
C GLY A 64 -9.84 -13.32 -7.95
N THR A 65 -10.50 -14.45 -8.21
CA THR A 65 -9.89 -15.79 -8.33
C THR A 65 -8.91 -15.85 -9.50
N LEU A 66 -7.70 -15.26 -9.43
CA LEU A 66 -6.98 -14.92 -10.66
C LEU A 66 -5.49 -15.27 -10.68
N LEU A 67 -5.13 -15.73 -11.88
CA LEU A 67 -3.85 -16.23 -12.37
C LEU A 67 -2.65 -15.34 -12.00
N GLU A 68 -1.44 -15.90 -12.07
CA GLU A 68 -0.15 -15.23 -11.83
C GLU A 68 -0.03 -13.81 -12.46
N GLU A 69 -0.70 -13.54 -13.58
CA GLU A 69 -0.75 -12.21 -14.22
C GLU A 69 -1.39 -11.12 -13.36
N HIS A 70 -2.37 -11.47 -12.50
CA HIS A 70 -3.04 -10.51 -11.62
C HIS A 70 -2.19 -10.16 -10.39
N VAL A 71 -1.37 -11.09 -9.92
CA VAL A 71 -0.36 -10.84 -8.87
C VAL A 71 0.68 -9.82 -9.36
N LEU A 72 1.13 -9.95 -10.62
CA LEU A 72 2.03 -8.97 -11.24
C LEU A 72 1.39 -7.58 -11.36
N LEU A 73 0.10 -7.51 -11.70
CA LEU A 73 -0.65 -6.25 -11.75
C LEU A 73 -0.81 -5.61 -10.36
N ALA A 74 -1.10 -6.41 -9.31
CA ALA A 74 -1.15 -5.93 -7.94
C ALA A 74 0.19 -5.32 -7.53
N ASN A 75 1.29 -6.06 -7.75
CA ASN A 75 2.62 -5.58 -7.44
C ASN A 75 2.93 -4.26 -8.14
N ALA A 76 2.67 -4.18 -9.45
CA ALA A 76 2.89 -2.95 -10.21
C ALA A 76 2.06 -1.77 -9.69
N ARG A 77 0.81 -2.02 -9.28
CA ARG A 77 -0.10 -0.98 -8.79
C ARG A 77 0.31 -0.46 -7.41
N ILE A 78 0.65 -1.38 -6.52
CA ILE A 78 1.14 -1.09 -5.17
C ILE A 78 2.45 -0.29 -5.22
N VAL A 79 3.34 -0.63 -6.16
CA VAL A 79 4.59 0.09 -6.39
C VAL A 79 4.34 1.49 -6.94
N ALA A 80 3.39 1.63 -7.87
CA ALA A 80 3.02 2.94 -8.40
C ALA A 80 2.47 3.85 -7.28
N LEU A 81 1.60 3.32 -6.41
CA LEU A 81 1.14 4.03 -5.22
C LEU A 81 2.31 4.40 -4.29
N ALA A 82 3.25 3.48 -4.10
CA ALA A 82 4.40 3.72 -3.25
C ALA A 82 5.28 4.89 -3.74
N ARG A 83 5.33 5.09 -5.06
CA ARG A 83 6.01 6.25 -5.68
C ARG A 83 5.19 7.52 -5.51
N GLU A 84 3.89 7.47 -5.77
CA GLU A 84 2.98 8.61 -5.61
C GLU A 84 3.02 9.15 -4.17
N LEU A 85 2.98 8.27 -3.17
CA LEU A 85 3.05 8.62 -1.75
C LEU A 85 4.43 9.13 -1.30
N ARG A 86 5.50 8.78 -2.03
CA ARG A 86 6.85 9.32 -1.76
C ARG A 86 7.00 10.76 -2.24
N ASP A 87 6.27 11.12 -3.29
CA ASP A 87 6.36 12.42 -3.96
C ASP A 87 5.36 13.46 -3.37
N MET A 88 4.51 13.06 -2.41
CA MET A 88 3.58 13.93 -1.65
C MET A 88 4.21 14.53 -0.38
#